data_AF-A0A942E2V2-F1
#
_entry.id   AF-A0A942E2V2-F1
#
_cell.length_a   1.000
_cell.length_b   1.000
_cell.length_c   1.000
_cell.angle_alpha   90.00
_cell.angle_beta   90.00
_cell.angle_gamma   90.00
#
_symmetry.space_group_name_H-M   'P 1'
#
loop_
_entity.id
_entity.type
_entity.pdbx_description
1 polymer ?
#
loop_
_entity_poly.entity_id
_entity_poly.type
_entity_poly.pdbx_seq_one_letter_code
_entity_poly.pdbx_strand_id
1 'polypeptide(L)' 'LFRQHVLVNEALKSVAISDAGITKQTLYEVERSQFTRSTYDRAMESLHRVNDEIVGLIHKSWGR' A
#
# COMPACT_ATOMS: atom_id res chain seq x y z
N LEU A 1 6.80 -18.47 -15.48
CA LEU A 1 8.08 -18.41 -14.75
C LEU A 1 7.97 -17.83 -13.33
N PHE A 2 7.07 -16.88 -13.02
CA PHE A 2 7.07 -16.18 -11.72
C PHE A 2 5.82 -16.37 -10.83
N ARG A 3 4.88 -17.24 -11.22
CA ARG A 3 3.54 -17.28 -10.62
C ARG A 3 3.50 -17.52 -9.10
N GLN A 4 4.54 -18.14 -8.51
CA GLN A 4 4.65 -18.41 -7.08
C GLN A 4 5.46 -17.36 -6.30
N HIS A 5 6.11 -16.41 -6.98
CA HIS A 5 6.96 -15.37 -6.39
C HIS A 5 6.41 -13.94 -6.64
N VAL A 6 5.14 -13.83 -7.04
CA VAL A 6 4.47 -12.56 -7.29
C VAL A 6 3.33 -12.42 -6.29
N LEU A 7 3.24 -11.25 -5.67
CA LEU A 7 2.15 -10.90 -4.77
C LEU A 7 0.81 -10.89 -5.52
N VAL A 8 -0.25 -11.31 -4.85
CA VAL A 8 -1.61 -11.36 -5.38
C VAL A 8 -2.21 -9.96 -5.44
N ASN A 9 -1.93 -9.10 -4.46
CA ASN A 9 -2.46 -7.75 -4.41
C ASN A 9 -1.57 -6.76 -5.16
N GLU A 10 -2.16 -5.98 -6.07
CA GLU A 10 -1.44 -4.92 -6.76
C GLU A 10 -1.30 -3.63 -5.93
N ALA A 11 -0.14 -2.99 -6.07
CA ALA A 11 0.07 -1.62 -5.59
C ALA A 11 -0.55 -0.64 -6.59
N LEU A 12 -1.53 0.15 -6.13
CA LEU A 12 -2.26 1.10 -6.95
C LEU A 12 -1.38 2.32 -7.29
N LYS A 13 -1.33 2.72 -8.56
CA LYS A 13 -0.78 4.01 -8.95
C LYS A 13 -1.81 5.11 -8.66
N SER A 14 -1.65 5.79 -7.52
CA SER A 14 -2.53 6.88 -7.08
C SER A 14 -1.80 8.22 -7.01
N VAL A 15 -2.54 9.31 -7.25
CA VAL A 15 -2.04 10.68 -7.05
C VAL A 15 -1.64 10.90 -5.59
N ALA A 16 -2.41 10.38 -4.62
CA ALA A 16 -2.10 10.52 -3.20
C ALA A 16 -0.78 9.83 -2.81
N ILE A 17 -0.45 8.69 -3.42
CA ILE A 17 0.83 7.99 -3.18
C ILE A 17 1.99 8.77 -3.81
N SER A 18 1.77 9.34 -4.99
CA SER A 18 2.80 10.13 -5.68
C SER A 18 3.09 11.43 -4.93
N ASP A 19 2.05 12.12 -4.45
CA ASP A 19 2.17 13.39 -3.75
C ASP A 19 2.82 13.23 -2.37
N ALA A 20 2.42 12.22 -1.59
CA ALA A 20 3.08 11.87 -0.33
C ALA A 20 4.60 11.60 -0.55
N GLY A 21 4.95 10.92 -1.64
CA GLY A 21 6.35 10.69 -2.02
C GLY A 21 7.12 11.98 -2.33
N ILE A 22 6.48 12.97 -2.95
CA ILE A 22 7.08 14.28 -3.25
C ILE A 22 7.35 15.06 -1.95
N THR A 23 6.41 15.01 -0.99
CA THR A 23 6.57 15.67 0.32
C THR A 23 7.48 14.91 1.28
N LYS A 24 8.03 13.76 0.87
CA LYS A 24 8.84 12.85 1.70
C LYS A 24 8.09 12.35 2.94
N GLN A 25 6.80 12.10 2.78
CA GLN A 25 5.93 11.55 3.79
C GLN A 25 5.32 10.23 3.29
N THR A 26 4.90 9.39 4.20
CA THR A 26 4.09 8.21 3.90
C THR A 26 2.61 8.60 3.83
N LEU A 27 1.78 7.77 3.19
CA LEU A 27 0.33 7.98 3.19
C LEU A 27 -0.29 7.96 4.61
N TYR A 28 0.43 7.40 5.58
CA TYR A 28 0.04 7.39 6.99
C TYR A 28 0.29 8.73 7.70
N GLU A 29 1.11 9.61 7.12
CA GLU A 29 1.50 10.89 7.70
C GLU A 29 0.79 12.08 7.03
N VAL A 30 0.21 11.90 5.84
CA VAL A 30 -0.52 12.95 5.13
C VAL A 30 -1.95 13.08 5.65
N GLU A 31 -2.46 14.32 5.72
CA GLU A 31 -3.84 14.55 6.13
C GLU A 31 -4.81 14.17 5.02
N ARG A 32 -5.87 13.42 5.37
CA ARG A 32 -6.92 13.02 4.42
C ARG A 32 -7.63 14.19 3.75
N SER A 33 -7.69 15.35 4.41
CA SER A 33 -8.26 16.61 3.89
C SER A 33 -7.54 17.13 2.64
N GLN A 34 -6.29 16.73 2.41
CA GLN A 34 -5.48 17.17 1.27
C GLN A 34 -5.91 16.51 -0.06
N PHE A 35 -6.73 15.45 0.00
CA PHE A 35 -7.17 14.69 -1.16
C PHE A 35 -8.69 14.58 -1.22
N THR A 36 -9.21 14.21 -2.39
CA THR A 36 -10.60 13.73 -2.45
C THR A 36 -10.71 12.44 -1.65
N ARG A 37 -11.82 12.28 -0.91
CA ARG A 37 -12.07 11.11 -0.07
C ARG A 37 -11.82 9.78 -0.81
N SER A 38 -12.33 9.67 -2.03
CA SER A 38 -12.18 8.46 -2.85
C SER A 38 -10.74 8.18 -3.26
N THR A 39 -9.91 9.20 -3.48
CA THR A 39 -8.48 9.01 -3.84
C THR A 39 -7.68 8.51 -2.66
N TYR A 40 -7.89 9.11 -1.48
CA TYR A 40 -7.22 8.71 -0.25
C TYR A 40 -7.63 7.29 0.16
N ASP A 41 -8.93 7.01 0.23
CA ASP A 41 -9.46 5.73 0.70
C ASP A 41 -8.95 4.57 -0.19
N ARG A 42 -8.94 4.75 -1.52
CA ARG A 42 -8.41 3.75 -2.46
C ARG A 42 -6.90 3.56 -2.34
N ALA A 43 -6.15 4.63 -2.13
CA ALA A 43 -4.72 4.54 -1.92
C ALA A 43 -4.40 3.77 -0.62
N MET A 44 -5.13 4.07 0.46
CA MET A 44 -4.96 3.41 1.75
C MET A 44 -5.34 1.94 1.70
N GLU A 45 -6.47 1.61 1.05
CA GLU A 45 -6.90 0.23 0.85
C GLU A 45 -5.84 -0.59 0.11
N SER A 46 -5.27 -0.05 -0.97
CA SER A 46 -4.20 -0.73 -1.71
C SER A 46 -2.96 -0.98 -0.84
N LEU A 47 -2.54 0.01 -0.04
CA LEU A 47 -1.40 -0.16 0.87
C LEU A 47 -1.68 -1.21 1.94
N HIS A 48 -2.88 -1.22 2.55
CA HIS A 48 -3.25 -2.24 3.52
C HIS A 48 -3.20 -3.64 2.91
N ARG A 49 -3.81 -3.84 1.74
CA ARG A 49 -3.84 -5.16 1.08
C ARG A 49 -2.45 -5.69 0.74
N VAL A 50 -1.57 -4.85 0.22
CA VAL A 50 -0.18 -5.22 -0.09
C VAL A 50 0.61 -5.49 1.19
N ASN A 51 0.47 -4.63 2.19
CA ASN A 51 1.19 -4.77 3.46
C ASN A 51 0.76 -6.03 4.22
N ASP A 52 -0.53 -6.32 4.28
CA ASP A 52 -1.07 -7.52 4.93
C ASP A 52 -0.54 -8.79 4.26
N GLU A 53 -0.41 -8.80 2.93
CA GLU A 53 0.17 -9.92 2.20
C GLU A 53 1.66 -10.09 2.53
N ILE A 54 2.43 -9.01 2.56
CA ILE A 54 3.85 -9.03 2.95
C ILE A 54 4.01 -9.53 4.39
N VAL A 55 3.20 -9.01 5.31
CA VAL A 55 3.20 -9.41 6.72
C VAL A 55 2.86 -10.90 6.84
N GLY A 56 1.87 -11.40 6.08
CA GLY A 56 1.55 -12.82 6.02
C GLY A 56 2.70 -13.69 5.51
N LEU A 57 3.44 -13.24 4.49
CA LEU A 57 4.63 -13.95 3.99
C LEU A 57 5.77 -13.97 5.01
N ILE A 58 5.97 -12.88 5.73
CA ILE A 58 6.97 -12.78 6.81
C ILE A 58 6.61 -13.77 7.92
N HIS A 59 5.36 -13.74 8.39
CA HIS A 59 4.82 -14.66 9.39
C HIS A 59 5.00 -16.14 8.99
N LYS A 60 4.60 -16.48 7.76
CA LYS A 60 4.81 -17.82 7.20
C LYS A 60 6.28 -18.23 7.19
N SER A 61 7.18 -17.31 6.86
CA SER A 61 8.64 -17.58 6.83
C SER A 61 9.23 -17.77 8.22
N TRP A 62 8.68 -17.09 9.23
CA TRP A 62 9.07 -17.24 10.64
C TRP A 62 8.38 -18.41 11.35
N GLY A 63 7.39 -19.04 10.73
CA GLY A 63 6.62 -20.14 11.34
C GLY A 63 5.68 -19.69 12.45
N ARG A 64 5.18 -18.44 12.40
CA ARG A 64 4.24 -17.86 13.36
C ARG A 64 3.05 -17.25 12.64
#